data_AF-A0ABC8RN70-F1
#
_entry.id   AF-A0ABC8RN70-F1
#
_cell.length_a   1.000
_cell.length_b   1.000
_cell.length_c   1.000
_cell.angle_alpha   90.00
_cell.angle_beta   90.00
_cell.angle_gamma   90.00
#
_symmetry.space_group_name_H-M   'P 1'
#
loop_
_entity.id
_entity.type
_entity.pdbx_description
1 polymer ?
#
loop_
_entity_poly.entity_id
_entity_poly.type
_entity_poly.pdbx_seq_one_letter_code
_entity_poly.pdbx_strand_id
1 'polypeptide(L)'
;MAAKEHHHSKKTTYSLSSFCCLFLSILCFASLFLAFSLFKTSLSPPRPDQHRNFESERSETAEIKNGVSNSPCDYSDGKWIYDPTVRSPRYDKACKEIYRGWNCIGSNKSNGIDIVKWRWKPNHCDLPQFDPLRFLEDYRDTNIGFVGDSLNRNMFVALFCTLKRVSSEVRKWRPAGADRGFTFLQYNLTIAYHRTNLLARYGRWSANANGGVLESLRYKEGYRVDVDIPEGTWAEAPSFHDILIFNTGHWWWAPSKFDPVKSPMLFFEKGQPVVPTIPPDAGLDMVLKHMISFVEGRTQPNTIAFFRTQSPRHFEGGDWDQGGSCPHLQPLLPQEVEELFSLKNNGTNVEARLVNQHLFKALKGSSRFHMLDITHMSEFRADAHPSTAGGKKHDDCMHWCLPGTTDTWNDLFIAHLNNFKVPN
;
A
#
# COMPACT_ATOMS: atom_id res chain seq x y z
N MET A 1 -6.11 -7.49 64.62
CA MET A 1 -4.80 -7.52 65.29
C MET A 1 -3.78 -6.97 64.31
N ALA A 2 -3.00 -5.99 64.76
CA ALA A 2 -2.13 -5.15 63.95
C ALA A 2 -0.86 -5.87 63.48
N ALA A 3 -0.36 -5.52 62.29
CA ALA A 3 1.02 -5.72 61.89
C ALA A 3 1.56 -4.42 61.28
N LYS A 4 2.63 -3.89 61.87
CA LYS A 4 3.34 -2.66 61.51
C LYS A 4 4.23 -2.90 60.29
N GLU A 5 4.18 -2.01 59.30
CA GLU A 5 5.22 -1.89 58.27
C GLU A 5 6.33 -0.95 58.75
N HIS A 6 7.59 -1.40 58.61
CA HIS A 6 8.79 -0.63 58.88
C HIS A 6 9.25 0.10 57.61
N HIS A 7 9.28 1.43 57.64
CA HIS A 7 9.94 2.26 56.64
C HIS A 7 11.46 2.24 56.84
N HIS A 8 12.22 1.72 55.87
CA HIS A 8 13.66 1.95 55.75
C HIS A 8 13.94 3.08 54.77
N SER A 9 14.42 4.21 55.29
CA SER A 9 14.99 5.31 54.50
C SER A 9 16.47 5.01 54.21
N LYS A 10 16.83 4.79 52.93
CA LYS A 10 18.22 4.74 52.47
C LYS A 10 18.67 6.16 52.11
N LYS A 11 19.58 6.73 52.90
CA LYS A 11 20.36 7.92 52.50
C LYS A 11 21.50 7.48 51.57
N THR A 12 21.49 7.99 50.34
CA THR A 12 22.59 7.81 49.38
C THR A 12 23.65 8.89 49.64
N THR A 13 24.82 8.51 50.13
CA THR A 13 26.00 9.37 50.22
C THR A 13 26.78 9.31 48.90
N TYR A 14 26.78 10.41 48.15
CA TYR A 14 27.62 10.54 46.96
C TYR A 14 29.06 10.87 47.38
N SER A 15 30.01 10.02 47.01
CA SER A 15 31.44 10.20 47.26
C SER A 15 32.03 11.31 46.38
N LEU A 16 32.85 12.18 46.99
CA LEU A 16 33.61 13.26 46.37
C LEU A 16 34.49 12.80 45.18
N SER A 17 34.77 11.49 45.09
CA SER A 17 35.52 10.85 44.00
C SER A 17 34.79 10.89 42.65
N SER A 18 33.44 10.85 42.64
CA SER A 18 32.66 10.76 41.39
C SER A 18 32.65 12.09 40.61
N PHE A 19 32.70 13.22 41.30
CA PHE A 19 32.76 14.55 40.67
C PHE A 19 34.12 14.81 39.99
N CYS A 20 35.21 14.26 40.52
CA CYS A 20 36.54 14.44 39.96
C CYS A 20 36.67 13.73 38.59
N CYS A 21 36.11 12.51 38.47
CA CYS A 21 36.12 11.75 37.21
C CYS A 21 35.30 12.41 36.10
N LEU A 22 34.16 13.02 36.44
CA LEU A 22 33.34 13.76 35.47
C LEU A 22 34.08 15.00 34.94
N PHE A 23 34.77 15.74 35.81
CA PHE A 23 35.50 16.96 35.42
C PHE A 23 36.71 16.65 34.53
N LEU A 24 37.45 15.57 34.83
CA LEU A 24 38.55 15.08 34.00
C LEU A 24 38.07 14.60 32.61
N SER A 25 36.90 13.98 32.52
CA SER A 25 36.33 13.55 31.24
C SER A 25 35.96 14.72 30.33
N ILE A 26 35.38 15.80 30.91
CA ILE A 26 34.97 17.00 30.16
C ILE A 26 36.21 17.75 29.63
N LEU A 27 37.28 17.82 30.41
CA LEU A 27 38.55 18.44 29.98
C LEU A 27 39.21 17.66 28.82
N CYS A 28 39.14 16.32 28.82
CA CYS A 28 39.61 15.51 27.70
C CYS A 28 38.75 15.67 26.43
N PHE A 29 37.43 15.79 26.55
CA PHE A 29 36.58 16.04 25.38
C PHE A 29 36.80 17.43 24.79
N ALA A 30 37.01 18.45 25.63
CA ALA A 30 37.29 19.81 25.17
C ALA A 30 38.65 19.92 24.43
N SER A 31 39.68 19.20 24.89
CA SER A 31 40.99 19.20 24.23
C SER A 31 40.97 18.49 22.88
N LEU A 32 40.23 17.39 22.75
CA LEU A 32 40.02 16.71 21.46
C LEU A 32 39.26 17.58 20.47
N PHE A 33 38.24 18.32 20.92
CA PHE A 33 37.45 19.20 20.05
C PHE A 33 38.29 20.37 19.51
N LEU A 34 39.17 20.94 20.33
CA LEU A 34 40.12 21.98 19.92
C LEU A 34 41.17 21.43 18.94
N ALA A 35 41.68 20.22 19.16
CA ALA A 35 42.61 19.57 18.24
C ALA A 35 42.00 19.31 16.84
N PHE A 36 40.74 18.87 16.77
CA PHE A 36 40.04 18.65 15.49
C PHE A 36 39.70 19.96 14.76
N SER A 37 39.54 21.07 15.48
CA SER A 37 39.29 22.38 14.86
C SER A 37 40.52 22.96 14.15
N LEU A 38 41.73 22.55 14.55
CA LEU A 38 43.00 23.00 13.96
C LEU A 38 43.40 22.22 12.69
N PHE A 39 42.72 21.10 12.37
CA PHE A 39 43.01 20.27 11.19
C PHE A 39 42.13 20.57 9.96
N LYS A 40 41.26 21.59 10.01
CA LYS A 40 40.48 22.04 8.84
C LYS A 40 41.09 23.28 8.18
N THR A 41 42.28 23.12 7.59
CA THR A 41 42.75 24.03 6.53
C THR A 41 43.61 23.27 5.54
N SER A 42 43.12 23.17 4.30
CA SER A 42 43.82 22.96 3.04
C SER A 42 43.18 21.87 2.18
N LEU A 43 42.20 22.25 1.36
CA LEU A 43 41.95 21.65 0.05
C LEU A 43 41.28 22.74 -0.81
N SER A 44 42.08 23.33 -1.69
CA SER A 44 41.67 24.33 -2.67
C SER A 44 40.84 23.70 -3.81
N PRO A 45 39.86 24.41 -4.39
CA PRO A 45 39.16 23.96 -5.59
C PRO A 45 40.02 24.18 -6.85
N PRO A 46 39.91 23.34 -7.91
CA PRO A 46 40.60 23.58 -9.15
C PRO A 46 39.94 24.70 -9.97
N ARG A 47 40.78 25.53 -10.61
CA ARG A 47 40.42 26.60 -11.55
C ARG A 47 39.78 26.05 -12.84
N PRO A 48 38.94 26.84 -13.53
CA PRO A 48 38.50 26.56 -14.89
C PRO A 48 39.54 27.08 -15.91
N ASP A 49 40.03 26.20 -16.78
CA ASP A 49 40.79 26.61 -17.96
C ASP A 49 39.83 27.03 -19.07
N GLN A 50 39.96 28.30 -19.48
CA GLN A 50 39.46 28.81 -20.73
C GLN A 50 40.52 28.60 -21.81
N HIS A 51 40.23 27.78 -22.81
CA HIS A 51 40.76 28.01 -24.15
C HIS A 51 39.61 27.92 -25.16
N ARG A 52 39.28 29.10 -25.71
CA ARG A 52 38.44 29.30 -26.88
C ARG A 52 39.14 28.70 -28.09
N ASN A 53 38.42 27.92 -28.89
CA ASN A 53 38.55 27.94 -30.34
C ASN A 53 37.15 28.19 -30.91
N PHE A 54 37.05 29.25 -31.69
CA PHE A 54 35.85 29.79 -32.30
C PHE A 54 35.88 29.35 -33.75
N GLU A 55 35.07 28.35 -34.10
CA GLU A 55 34.68 28.09 -35.48
C GLU A 55 33.16 28.08 -35.57
N SER A 56 32.68 28.95 -36.44
CA SER A 56 31.29 29.31 -36.64
C SER A 56 30.76 28.52 -37.82
N GLU A 57 29.90 27.53 -37.58
CA GLU A 57 29.04 26.97 -38.63
C GLU A 57 27.58 26.85 -38.15
N ARG A 58 26.81 27.84 -38.61
CA ARG A 58 25.47 27.79 -39.20
C ARG A 58 24.41 26.88 -38.54
N SER A 59 23.45 27.58 -37.94
CA SER A 59 22.11 27.15 -37.53
C SER A 59 21.40 26.26 -38.57
N GLU A 60 21.03 25.05 -38.15
CA GLU A 60 19.84 24.34 -38.62
C GLU A 60 18.92 24.14 -37.40
N THR A 61 17.77 24.78 -37.48
CA THR A 61 16.65 24.64 -36.55
C THR A 61 16.01 23.27 -36.77
N ALA A 62 16.48 22.26 -36.03
CA ALA A 62 15.73 21.03 -35.86
C ALA A 62 14.55 21.33 -34.93
N GLU A 63 13.38 21.57 -35.53
CA GLU A 63 12.11 21.43 -34.83
C GLU A 63 12.08 20.05 -34.17
N ILE A 64 12.22 20.01 -32.83
CA ILE A 64 11.83 18.86 -32.05
C ILE A 64 10.30 18.82 -32.15
N LYS A 65 9.81 18.19 -33.20
CA LYS A 65 8.47 17.61 -33.20
C LYS A 65 8.46 16.71 -31.97
N ASN A 66 7.75 17.13 -30.93
CA ASN A 66 7.28 16.26 -29.86
C ASN A 66 6.46 15.18 -30.55
N GLY A 67 7.13 14.11 -30.97
CA GLY A 67 6.50 12.86 -31.28
C GLY A 67 5.87 12.41 -29.98
N VAL A 68 4.58 12.68 -29.82
CA VAL A 68 3.73 11.87 -28.95
C VAL A 68 3.92 10.46 -29.50
N SER A 69 4.77 9.67 -28.82
CA SER A 69 4.86 8.27 -29.17
C SER A 69 3.47 7.71 -28.89
N ASN A 70 2.80 7.18 -29.92
CA ASN A 70 1.55 6.43 -29.78
C ASN A 70 1.73 5.12 -28.99
N SER A 71 2.87 4.95 -28.30
CA SER A 71 3.10 3.85 -27.37
C SER A 71 2.36 4.16 -26.06
N PRO A 72 1.57 3.20 -25.53
CA PRO A 72 1.00 3.32 -24.19
C PRO A 72 2.07 3.70 -23.17
N CYS A 73 1.79 4.63 -22.26
CA CYS A 73 2.75 4.97 -21.23
C CYS A 73 2.92 3.81 -20.24
N ASP A 74 4.18 3.45 -19.97
CA ASP A 74 4.53 2.61 -18.83
C ASP A 74 4.55 3.47 -17.55
N TYR A 75 3.55 3.28 -16.70
CA TYR A 75 3.46 3.98 -15.41
C TYR A 75 4.17 3.25 -14.27
N SER A 76 4.65 2.02 -14.50
CA SER A 76 5.29 1.17 -13.47
C SER A 76 6.72 1.61 -13.15
N ASP A 77 7.39 2.27 -14.09
CA ASP A 77 8.76 2.79 -13.95
C ASP A 77 8.80 4.32 -13.92
N GLY A 78 9.43 4.87 -12.87
CA GLY A 78 9.44 6.30 -12.61
C GLY A 78 10.05 6.67 -11.27
N LYS A 79 9.78 7.89 -10.83
CA LYS A 79 10.28 8.41 -9.55
C LYS A 79 9.30 9.37 -8.90
N TRP A 80 9.35 9.46 -7.58
CA TRP A 80 8.67 10.51 -6.86
C TRP A 80 9.43 11.83 -6.97
N ILE A 81 8.70 12.88 -7.29
CA ILE A 81 9.23 14.25 -7.29
C ILE A 81 8.42 15.11 -6.34
N TYR A 82 9.14 15.95 -5.59
CA TYR A 82 8.52 16.90 -4.69
C TYR A 82 8.02 18.11 -5.49
N ASP A 83 6.74 18.42 -5.35
CA ASP A 83 6.07 19.55 -5.96
C ASP A 83 5.74 20.61 -4.89
N PRO A 84 6.59 21.64 -4.73
CA PRO A 84 6.36 22.68 -3.74
C PRO A 84 5.15 23.57 -4.06
N THR A 85 4.58 23.46 -5.27
CA THR A 85 3.44 24.29 -5.70
C THR A 85 2.11 23.78 -5.16
N VAL A 86 2.05 22.53 -4.68
CA VAL A 86 0.84 21.95 -4.05
C VAL A 86 0.55 22.68 -2.73
N ARG A 87 -0.48 23.53 -2.75
CA ARG A 87 -0.88 24.37 -1.60
C ARG A 87 -1.90 23.71 -0.68
N SER A 88 -2.73 22.82 -1.22
CA SER A 88 -3.83 22.22 -0.48
C SER A 88 -4.03 20.76 -0.90
N PRO A 89 -4.42 19.87 0.03
CA PRO A 89 -4.76 18.51 -0.32
C PRO A 89 -5.99 18.41 -1.22
N ARG A 90 -6.15 17.26 -1.89
CA ARG A 90 -7.22 16.99 -2.87
C ARG A 90 -8.62 17.01 -2.26
N TYR A 91 -8.73 16.71 -0.97
CA TYR A 91 -9.94 16.74 -0.20
C TYR A 91 -9.63 17.03 1.27
N ASP A 92 -10.66 17.48 2.00
CA ASP A 92 -10.55 17.87 3.40
C ASP A 92 -10.34 16.65 4.30
N LYS A 93 -9.49 16.80 5.32
CA LYS A 93 -9.35 15.89 6.46
C LYS A 93 -10.68 15.64 7.20
N ALA A 94 -11.68 16.50 7.02
CA ALA A 94 -13.03 16.36 7.56
C ALA A 94 -13.92 15.36 6.80
N CYS A 95 -13.46 14.76 5.69
CA CYS A 95 -14.23 13.73 4.99
C CYS A 95 -14.54 12.54 5.92
N LYS A 96 -15.83 12.32 6.22
CA LYS A 96 -16.30 11.39 7.27
C LYS A 96 -15.98 9.92 7.01
N GLU A 97 -15.65 9.55 5.77
CA GLU A 97 -15.29 8.17 5.43
C GLU A 97 -13.80 7.85 5.69
N ILE A 98 -12.97 8.88 5.92
CA ILE A 98 -11.58 8.68 6.35
C ILE A 98 -11.59 8.06 7.76
N TYR A 99 -11.06 6.84 7.87
CA TYR A 99 -10.88 6.22 9.17
C TYR A 99 -9.88 7.03 10.01
N ARG A 100 -10.13 7.19 11.31
CA ARG A 100 -9.30 8.01 12.21
C ARG A 100 -7.81 7.66 12.13
N GLY A 101 -7.47 6.37 12.03
CA GLY A 101 -6.10 5.90 11.90
C GLY A 101 -5.42 6.22 10.57
N TRP A 102 -6.16 6.65 9.54
CA TRP A 102 -5.61 7.07 8.24
C TRP A 102 -5.56 8.60 8.11
N ASN A 103 -6.22 9.33 9.02
CA ASN A 103 -6.29 10.79 8.97
C ASN A 103 -5.04 11.41 9.60
N CYS A 104 -3.93 11.38 8.87
CA CYS A 104 -2.63 11.85 9.37
C CYS A 104 -2.59 13.36 9.58
N ILE A 105 -3.25 14.14 8.71
CA ILE A 105 -3.38 15.59 8.88
C ILE A 105 -4.27 15.91 10.10
N GLY A 106 -5.40 15.21 10.26
CA GLY A 106 -6.28 15.37 11.42
C GLY A 106 -5.67 14.90 12.74
N SER A 107 -4.69 13.99 12.67
CA SER A 107 -3.93 13.49 13.82
C SER A 107 -2.64 14.29 14.08
N ASN A 108 -2.40 15.39 13.35
CA ASN A 108 -1.19 16.21 13.46
C ASN A 108 0.12 15.42 13.29
N LYS A 109 0.16 14.42 12.39
CA LYS A 109 1.42 13.78 11.98
C LYS A 109 2.35 14.85 11.41
N SER A 110 3.61 14.86 11.82
CA SER A 110 4.57 15.93 11.52
C SER A 110 4.73 16.21 10.02
N ASN A 111 4.83 15.17 9.20
CA ASN A 111 4.92 15.29 7.73
C ASN A 111 3.55 15.14 7.02
N GLY A 112 2.43 15.17 7.75
CA GLY A 112 1.10 14.86 7.21
C GLY A 112 0.68 15.72 6.02
N ILE A 113 1.08 17.00 6.00
CA ILE A 113 0.83 17.92 4.88
C ILE A 113 1.84 17.72 3.76
N ASP A 114 3.08 17.33 4.05
CA ASP A 114 4.12 17.15 3.03
C ASP A 114 3.92 15.88 2.20
N ILE A 115 3.23 14.87 2.74
CA ILE A 115 2.90 13.61 2.03
C ILE A 115 2.22 13.89 0.68
N VAL A 116 1.33 14.90 0.61
CA VAL A 116 0.55 15.23 -0.60
C VAL A 116 1.32 16.05 -1.64
N LYS A 117 2.52 16.53 -1.29
CA LYS A 117 3.38 17.31 -2.19
C LYS A 117 4.24 16.42 -3.08
N TRP A 118 4.27 15.12 -2.82
CA TRP A 118 4.96 14.16 -3.68
C TRP A 118 4.05 13.71 -4.81
N ARG A 119 4.54 13.75 -6.05
CA ARG A 119 3.86 13.19 -7.23
C ARG A 119 4.72 12.16 -7.93
N TRP A 120 4.09 11.09 -8.42
CA TRP A 120 4.77 10.10 -9.25
C TRP A 120 4.99 10.66 -10.65
N LYS A 121 6.23 10.57 -11.14
CA LYS A 121 6.60 10.94 -12.50
C LYS A 121 7.18 9.71 -13.21
N PRO A 122 6.42 9.09 -14.14
CA PRO A 122 6.96 8.07 -15.03
C PRO A 122 8.16 8.60 -15.82
N ASN A 123 9.07 7.73 -16.23
CA ASN A 123 10.30 8.15 -16.91
C ASN A 123 10.05 8.73 -18.31
N HIS A 124 8.99 8.29 -18.98
CA HIS A 124 8.74 8.59 -20.40
C HIS A 124 7.42 9.31 -20.67
N CYS A 125 6.63 9.62 -19.64
CA CYS A 125 5.39 10.37 -19.77
C CYS A 125 5.02 11.09 -18.47
N ASP A 126 3.86 11.73 -18.45
CA ASP A 126 3.27 12.28 -17.23
C ASP A 126 2.08 11.44 -16.76
N LEU A 127 1.95 11.30 -15.43
CA LEU A 127 0.73 10.85 -14.78
C LEU A 127 0.03 12.09 -14.19
N PRO A 128 -0.90 12.72 -14.93
CA PRO A 128 -1.60 13.88 -14.43
C PRO A 128 -2.58 13.47 -13.32
N GLN A 129 -2.80 14.38 -12.38
CA GLN A 129 -3.92 14.26 -11.45
C GLN A 129 -5.25 14.23 -12.23
N PHE A 130 -6.15 13.30 -11.92
CA PHE A 130 -7.46 13.29 -12.56
C PHE A 130 -8.33 14.47 -12.09
N ASP A 131 -9.14 15.01 -13.02
CA ASP A 131 -10.18 15.98 -12.69
C ASP A 131 -11.42 15.24 -12.17
N PRO A 132 -11.85 15.45 -10.91
CA PRO A 132 -12.97 14.72 -10.35
C PRO A 132 -14.32 15.10 -10.92
N LEU A 133 -14.50 16.33 -11.40
CA LEU A 133 -15.73 16.73 -12.05
C LEU A 133 -15.83 16.05 -13.41
N ARG A 134 -14.73 16.12 -14.18
CA ARG A 134 -14.66 15.42 -15.48
C ARG A 134 -14.82 13.92 -15.33
N PHE A 135 -14.25 13.30 -14.30
CA PHE A 135 -14.46 11.89 -14.01
C PHE A 135 -15.95 11.56 -13.79
N LEU A 136 -16.65 12.35 -12.96
CA LEU A 136 -18.07 12.14 -12.72
C LEU A 136 -18.90 12.29 -14.01
N GLU A 137 -18.57 13.26 -14.87
CA GLU A 137 -19.20 13.47 -16.18
C GLU A 137 -18.92 12.31 -17.15
N ASP A 138 -17.65 11.94 -17.31
CA ASP A 138 -17.24 10.95 -18.29
C ASP A 138 -17.79 9.55 -17.93
N TYR A 139 -17.89 9.22 -16.63
CA TYR A 139 -18.31 7.91 -16.13
C TYR A 139 -19.73 7.91 -15.54
N ARG A 140 -20.61 8.76 -16.08
CA ARG A 140 -22.05 8.70 -15.76
C ARG A 140 -22.61 7.29 -15.98
N ASP A 141 -23.66 6.97 -15.23
CA ASP A 141 -24.41 5.72 -15.35
C ASP A 141 -23.56 4.44 -15.18
N THR A 142 -22.46 4.54 -14.42
CA THR A 142 -21.49 3.46 -14.23
C THR A 142 -21.44 3.02 -12.76
N ASN A 143 -21.34 1.71 -12.52
CA ASN A 143 -21.11 1.10 -11.21
C ASN A 143 -19.66 0.58 -11.10
N ILE A 144 -18.92 1.05 -10.10
CA ILE A 144 -17.51 0.72 -9.86
C ILE A 144 -17.36 -0.04 -8.53
N GLY A 145 -16.84 -1.26 -8.57
CA GLY A 145 -16.66 -2.13 -7.41
C GLY A 145 -15.20 -2.35 -7.03
N PHE A 146 -14.81 -1.96 -5.83
CA PHE A 146 -13.54 -2.33 -5.20
C PHE A 146 -13.72 -3.62 -4.41
N VAL A 147 -13.06 -4.70 -4.79
CA VAL A 147 -13.19 -6.02 -4.17
C VAL A 147 -11.86 -6.42 -3.56
N GLY A 148 -11.79 -6.60 -2.25
CA GLY A 148 -10.52 -7.00 -1.63
C GLY A 148 -10.37 -6.59 -0.17
N ASP A 149 -9.12 -6.52 0.27
CA ASP A 149 -8.75 -6.28 1.66
C ASP A 149 -8.90 -4.81 2.07
N SER A 150 -8.35 -4.45 3.24
CA SER A 150 -8.44 -3.09 3.77
C SER A 150 -7.68 -2.04 2.94
N LEU A 151 -6.78 -2.42 2.04
CA LEU A 151 -6.04 -1.50 1.19
C LEU A 151 -6.87 -1.09 -0.02
N ASN A 152 -7.73 -1.97 -0.55
CA ASN A 152 -8.77 -1.52 -1.49
C ASN A 152 -9.78 -0.60 -0.82
N ARG A 153 -10.12 -0.82 0.47
CA ARG A 153 -10.91 0.18 1.22
C ARG A 153 -10.19 1.52 1.30
N ASN A 154 -8.87 1.50 1.50
CA ASN A 154 -8.05 2.71 1.57
C ASN A 154 -8.14 3.53 0.27
N MET A 155 -8.00 2.86 -0.88
CA MET A 155 -8.12 3.45 -2.22
C MET A 155 -9.54 3.94 -2.53
N PHE A 156 -10.56 3.13 -2.20
CA PHE A 156 -11.97 3.48 -2.35
C PHE A 156 -12.35 4.75 -1.58
N VAL A 157 -11.89 4.87 -0.32
CA VAL A 157 -12.17 6.06 0.50
C VAL A 157 -11.50 7.30 -0.09
N ALA A 158 -10.28 7.18 -0.60
CA ALA A 158 -9.57 8.27 -1.27
C ALA A 158 -10.33 8.77 -2.51
N LEU A 159 -10.81 7.85 -3.35
CA LEU A 159 -11.64 8.20 -4.52
C LEU A 159 -12.95 8.88 -4.06
N PHE A 160 -13.67 8.26 -3.13
CA PHE A 160 -14.91 8.81 -2.59
C PHE A 160 -14.74 10.24 -2.09
N CYS A 161 -13.75 10.50 -1.24
CA CYS A 161 -13.52 11.83 -0.67
C CYS A 161 -13.13 12.86 -1.74
N THR A 162 -12.39 12.45 -2.77
CA THR A 162 -12.04 13.30 -3.91
C THR A 162 -13.29 13.72 -4.70
N LEU A 163 -14.17 12.77 -5.02
CA LEU A 163 -15.42 13.04 -5.76
C LEU A 163 -16.43 13.83 -4.92
N LYS A 164 -16.52 13.52 -3.62
CA LYS A 164 -17.43 14.19 -2.67
C LYS A 164 -17.13 15.69 -2.52
N ARG A 165 -15.92 16.14 -2.84
CA ARG A 165 -15.54 17.56 -2.84
C ARG A 165 -16.28 18.36 -3.93
N VAL A 166 -16.54 17.75 -5.08
CA VAL A 166 -17.15 18.42 -6.25
C VAL A 166 -18.63 18.05 -6.45
N SER A 167 -19.12 17.01 -5.78
CA SER A 167 -20.53 16.60 -5.83
C SER A 167 -21.04 16.24 -4.43
N SER A 168 -22.04 16.98 -3.95
CA SER A 168 -22.54 16.87 -2.59
C SER A 168 -23.75 15.93 -2.45
N GLU A 169 -24.52 15.70 -3.51
CA GLU A 169 -25.72 14.86 -3.50
C GLU A 169 -25.36 13.37 -3.65
N VAL A 170 -25.24 12.70 -2.50
CA VAL A 170 -24.77 11.32 -2.44
C VAL A 170 -25.69 10.45 -1.59
N ARG A 171 -26.15 9.34 -2.15
CA ARG A 171 -26.89 8.29 -1.43
C ARG A 171 -25.93 7.20 -0.95
N LYS A 172 -25.87 6.97 0.36
CA LYS A 172 -25.15 5.84 0.96
C LYS A 172 -26.04 4.58 0.98
N TRP A 173 -25.54 3.46 0.49
CA TRP A 173 -26.22 2.16 0.53
C TRP A 173 -25.22 1.00 0.35
N ARG A 174 -25.70 -0.24 0.25
CA ARG A 174 -24.87 -1.45 0.15
C ARG A 174 -25.28 -2.30 -1.08
N PRO A 175 -24.85 -1.92 -2.29
CA PRO A 175 -25.14 -2.69 -3.50
C PRO A 175 -24.48 -4.07 -3.46
N ALA A 176 -25.15 -5.11 -3.97
CA ALA A 176 -24.55 -6.42 -4.26
C ALA A 176 -23.70 -7.03 -3.12
N GLY A 177 -24.13 -6.86 -1.86
CA GLY A 177 -23.41 -7.39 -0.70
C GLY A 177 -22.24 -6.54 -0.20
N ALA A 178 -22.00 -5.35 -0.76
CA ALA A 178 -20.93 -4.45 -0.37
C ALA A 178 -20.96 -4.07 1.12
N ASP A 179 -19.78 -3.89 1.73
CA ASP A 179 -19.64 -3.31 3.07
C ASP A 179 -20.04 -1.83 3.06
N ARG A 180 -19.68 -1.12 1.97
CA ARG A 180 -19.94 0.32 1.76
C ARG A 180 -20.25 0.60 0.30
N GLY A 181 -21.17 1.52 0.04
CA GLY A 181 -21.45 2.01 -1.30
C GLY A 181 -22.06 3.41 -1.30
N PHE A 182 -21.78 4.15 -2.37
CA PHE A 182 -22.23 5.53 -2.55
C PHE A 182 -22.63 5.75 -4.01
N THR A 183 -23.82 6.31 -4.23
CA THR A 183 -24.26 6.77 -5.54
C THR A 183 -24.25 8.29 -5.56
N PHE A 184 -23.49 8.88 -6.49
CA PHE A 184 -23.51 10.31 -6.80
C PHE A 184 -24.71 10.59 -7.69
N LEU A 185 -25.78 11.12 -7.10
CA LEU A 185 -27.13 11.08 -7.70
C LEU A 185 -27.21 11.83 -9.03
N GLN A 186 -26.57 12.98 -9.13
CA GLN A 186 -26.54 13.80 -10.34
C GLN A 186 -25.90 13.11 -11.55
N TYR A 187 -25.03 12.13 -11.29
CA TYR A 187 -24.25 11.43 -12.31
C TYR A 187 -24.69 9.98 -12.48
N ASN A 188 -25.58 9.50 -11.61
CA ASN A 188 -25.95 8.10 -11.49
C ASN A 188 -24.72 7.15 -11.45
N LEU A 189 -23.62 7.62 -10.85
CA LEU A 189 -22.37 6.87 -10.70
C LEU A 189 -22.33 6.25 -9.31
N THR A 190 -22.20 4.93 -9.22
CA THR A 190 -22.04 4.22 -7.94
C THR A 190 -20.60 3.76 -7.76
N ILE A 191 -20.03 3.98 -6.57
CA ILE A 191 -18.81 3.31 -6.13
C ILE A 191 -19.13 2.42 -4.92
N ALA A 192 -18.58 1.22 -4.88
CA ALA A 192 -18.78 0.29 -3.77
C ALA A 192 -17.50 -0.43 -3.36
N TYR A 193 -17.43 -0.85 -2.10
CA TYR A 193 -16.35 -1.64 -1.53
C TYR A 193 -16.90 -2.95 -0.96
N HIS A 194 -16.40 -4.07 -1.47
CA HIS A 194 -16.70 -5.43 -1.05
C HIS A 194 -15.48 -5.99 -0.31
N ARG A 195 -15.66 -6.28 0.98
CA ARG A 195 -14.57 -6.68 1.86
C ARG A 195 -14.30 -8.18 1.77
N THR A 196 -13.15 -8.55 1.24
CA THR A 196 -12.68 -9.94 1.26
C THR A 196 -11.17 -9.99 1.31
N ASN A 197 -10.59 -10.68 2.29
CA ASN A 197 -9.13 -10.66 2.45
C ASN A 197 -8.44 -11.67 1.54
N LEU A 198 -9.07 -12.83 1.30
CA LEU A 198 -8.52 -13.93 0.51
C LEU A 198 -9.22 -14.11 -0.84
N LEU A 199 -10.26 -13.32 -1.17
CA LEU A 199 -11.17 -13.53 -2.32
C LEU A 199 -12.01 -14.82 -2.19
N ALA A 200 -11.46 -15.91 -1.68
CA ALA A 200 -12.16 -17.14 -1.37
C ALA A 200 -12.92 -17.10 -0.03
N ARG A 201 -13.98 -17.91 0.08
CA ARG A 201 -14.65 -18.18 1.35
C ARG A 201 -13.67 -18.82 2.32
N TYR A 202 -13.60 -18.28 3.53
CA TYR A 202 -12.78 -18.86 4.58
C TYR A 202 -13.44 -18.76 5.95
N GLY A 203 -13.08 -19.67 6.86
CA GLY A 203 -13.63 -19.71 8.20
C GLY A 203 -12.84 -20.65 9.12
N ARG A 204 -13.13 -20.62 10.41
CA ARG A 204 -12.52 -21.57 11.35
C ARG A 204 -12.90 -23.00 10.99
N TRP A 205 -11.93 -23.89 11.09
CA TRP A 205 -12.09 -25.33 10.97
C TRP A 205 -11.60 -26.00 12.25
N SER A 206 -12.30 -27.04 12.68
CA SER A 206 -11.94 -27.86 13.83
C SER A 206 -12.21 -29.32 13.51
N ALA A 207 -11.35 -30.20 14.03
CA ALA A 207 -11.46 -31.64 13.84
C ALA A 207 -12.83 -32.18 14.28
N ASN A 208 -13.33 -33.14 13.53
CA ASN A 208 -14.53 -33.89 13.84
C ASN A 208 -14.18 -35.11 14.72
N ALA A 209 -15.02 -35.42 15.71
CA ALA A 209 -14.90 -36.63 16.53
C ALA A 209 -14.98 -37.93 15.69
N ASN A 210 -15.69 -37.90 14.55
CA ASN A 210 -15.78 -39.01 13.61
C ASN A 210 -14.50 -39.19 12.75
N GLY A 211 -13.53 -38.29 12.89
CA GLY A 211 -12.31 -38.27 12.09
C GLY A 211 -12.53 -37.81 10.64
N GLY A 212 -11.45 -37.86 9.87
CA GLY A 212 -11.40 -37.39 8.50
C GLY A 212 -9.95 -37.36 7.99
N VAL A 213 -9.76 -36.95 6.74
CA VAL A 213 -8.43 -36.97 6.12
C VAL A 213 -7.47 -36.01 6.84
N LEU A 214 -7.93 -34.81 7.23
CA LEU A 214 -7.11 -33.83 7.93
C LEU A 214 -6.76 -34.28 9.37
N GLU A 215 -7.69 -34.94 10.05
CA GLU A 215 -7.47 -35.53 11.37
C GLU A 215 -6.45 -36.68 11.32
N SER A 216 -6.47 -37.48 10.26
CA SER A 216 -5.46 -38.54 10.02
C SER A 216 -4.05 -37.95 9.83
N LEU A 217 -3.97 -36.71 9.32
CA LEU A 217 -2.75 -35.90 9.21
C LEU A 217 -2.43 -35.13 10.49
N ARG A 218 -3.18 -35.38 11.59
CA ARG A 218 -3.02 -34.79 12.93
C ARG A 218 -3.39 -33.32 13.05
N TYR A 219 -4.11 -32.74 12.09
CA TYR A 219 -4.68 -31.40 12.26
C TYR A 219 -5.85 -31.46 13.25
N LYS A 220 -5.86 -30.53 14.21
CA LYS A 220 -6.92 -30.40 15.22
C LYS A 220 -7.80 -29.18 15.00
N GLU A 221 -7.21 -28.12 14.49
CA GLU A 221 -7.86 -26.85 14.17
C GLU A 221 -7.10 -26.14 13.05
N GLY A 222 -7.73 -25.11 12.48
CA GLY A 222 -7.15 -24.30 11.42
C GLY A 222 -8.18 -23.37 10.79
N TYR A 223 -7.89 -22.92 9.58
CA TYR A 223 -8.80 -22.11 8.77
C TYR A 223 -9.09 -22.82 7.47
N ARG A 224 -10.33 -23.25 7.28
CA ARG A 224 -10.80 -23.75 5.99
C ARG A 224 -10.83 -22.59 5.00
N VAL A 225 -10.22 -22.79 3.83
CA VAL A 225 -10.27 -21.89 2.68
C VAL A 225 -10.80 -22.68 1.50
N ASP A 226 -12.00 -22.37 1.03
CA ASP A 226 -12.61 -23.02 -0.14
C ASP A 226 -12.14 -22.30 -1.41
N VAL A 227 -11.17 -22.90 -2.10
CA VAL A 227 -10.46 -22.23 -3.19
C VAL A 227 -11.34 -21.93 -4.41
N ASP A 228 -12.43 -22.67 -4.56
CA ASP A 228 -13.38 -22.62 -5.66
C ASP A 228 -14.70 -21.91 -5.32
N ILE A 229 -14.81 -21.35 -4.11
CA ILE A 229 -16.03 -20.66 -3.65
C ILE A 229 -15.70 -19.21 -3.32
N PRO A 230 -16.26 -18.22 -4.03
CA PRO A 230 -16.08 -16.82 -3.68
C PRO A 230 -16.70 -16.52 -2.31
N GLU A 231 -16.09 -15.61 -1.56
CA GLU A 231 -16.70 -15.12 -0.32
C GLU A 231 -18.01 -14.35 -0.63
N GLY A 232 -19.04 -14.53 0.21
CA GLY A 232 -20.40 -14.08 -0.08
C GLY A 232 -20.58 -12.56 -0.19
N THR A 233 -19.76 -11.75 0.46
CA THR A 233 -19.80 -10.27 0.41
C THR A 233 -19.46 -9.70 -0.96
N TRP A 234 -18.86 -10.48 -1.86
CA TRP A 234 -18.50 -10.01 -3.20
C TRP A 234 -18.96 -10.92 -4.34
N ALA A 235 -19.55 -12.08 -4.06
CA ALA A 235 -20.00 -13.02 -5.09
C ALA A 235 -20.94 -12.41 -6.15
N GLU A 236 -21.74 -11.41 -5.78
CA GLU A 236 -22.66 -10.70 -6.68
C GLU A 236 -22.03 -9.45 -7.34
N ALA A 237 -20.82 -9.05 -6.92
CA ALA A 237 -20.14 -7.87 -7.46
C ALA A 237 -19.87 -7.98 -8.97
N PRO A 238 -19.43 -9.12 -9.53
CA PRO A 238 -19.15 -9.23 -10.96
C PRO A 238 -20.36 -9.01 -11.88
N SER A 239 -21.56 -9.30 -11.40
CA SER A 239 -22.79 -9.14 -12.18
C SER A 239 -23.44 -7.76 -12.02
N PHE A 240 -23.03 -6.98 -11.02
CA PHE A 240 -23.57 -5.65 -10.73
C PHE A 240 -22.70 -4.50 -11.25
N HIS A 241 -21.38 -4.64 -11.25
CA HIS A 241 -20.45 -3.55 -11.58
C HIS A 241 -19.95 -3.61 -13.02
N ASP A 242 -19.83 -2.44 -13.64
CA ASP A 242 -19.26 -2.23 -14.97
C ASP A 242 -17.74 -2.17 -14.92
N ILE A 243 -17.19 -1.71 -13.78
CA ILE A 243 -15.75 -1.66 -13.53
C ILE A 243 -15.45 -2.32 -12.20
N LEU A 244 -14.49 -3.23 -12.17
CA LEU A 244 -14.06 -3.93 -10.96
C LEU A 244 -12.58 -3.70 -10.69
N ILE A 245 -12.21 -3.50 -9.43
CA ILE A 245 -10.82 -3.37 -8.99
C ILE A 245 -10.58 -4.39 -7.88
N PHE A 246 -9.83 -5.44 -8.18
CA PHE A 246 -9.51 -6.52 -7.25
C PHE A 246 -8.16 -6.31 -6.55
N ASN A 247 -8.04 -6.76 -5.30
CA ASN A 247 -6.75 -6.96 -4.64
C ASN A 247 -6.82 -8.09 -3.60
N THR A 248 -5.67 -8.71 -3.32
CA THR A 248 -5.45 -9.61 -2.18
C THR A 248 -3.93 -9.77 -1.98
N GLY A 249 -3.47 -9.98 -0.75
CA GLY A 249 -2.04 -10.21 -0.48
C GLY A 249 -1.72 -10.37 0.99
N HIS A 250 -1.93 -9.31 1.79
CA HIS A 250 -1.40 -9.23 3.16
C HIS A 250 -1.76 -10.40 4.09
N TRP A 251 -2.89 -11.07 3.89
CA TRP A 251 -3.31 -12.20 4.72
C TRP A 251 -2.70 -13.54 4.29
N TRP A 252 -2.17 -13.66 3.08
CA TRP A 252 -1.54 -14.88 2.56
C TRP A 252 -0.17 -15.16 3.19
N TRP A 253 0.54 -14.12 3.61
CA TRP A 253 1.85 -14.19 4.27
C TRP A 253 1.81 -13.61 5.70
N ALA A 254 0.72 -13.85 6.43
CA ALA A 254 0.53 -13.37 7.80
C ALA A 254 0.49 -14.52 8.83
N PRO A 255 1.64 -15.00 9.35
CA PRO A 255 1.67 -16.00 10.42
C PRO A 255 0.92 -15.58 11.69
N SER A 256 0.89 -14.28 11.99
CA SER A 256 0.10 -13.71 13.09
C SER A 256 -1.42 -13.87 12.89
N LYS A 257 -1.86 -14.11 11.66
CA LYS A 257 -3.26 -14.40 11.33
C LYS A 257 -3.53 -15.89 11.14
N PHE A 258 -2.65 -16.58 10.43
CA PHE A 258 -2.72 -18.01 10.12
C PHE A 258 -1.41 -18.67 10.56
N ASP A 259 -1.34 -19.05 11.85
CA ASP A 259 -0.15 -19.71 12.39
C ASP A 259 0.06 -21.04 11.65
N PRO A 260 1.23 -21.26 11.00
CA PRO A 260 1.46 -22.42 10.13
C PRO A 260 1.45 -23.77 10.87
N VAL A 261 1.49 -23.76 12.20
CA VAL A 261 1.51 -24.97 13.03
C VAL A 261 0.23 -25.09 13.85
N LYS A 262 -0.14 -24.04 14.58
CA LYS A 262 -1.27 -24.05 15.53
C LYS A 262 -2.61 -23.92 14.84
N SER A 263 -2.71 -23.06 13.82
CA SER A 263 -3.97 -22.75 13.15
C SER A 263 -3.75 -22.47 11.65
N PRO A 264 -3.24 -23.46 10.89
CA PRO A 264 -2.83 -23.27 9.50
C PRO A 264 -4.02 -23.02 8.58
N MET A 265 -3.71 -22.52 7.38
CA MET A 265 -4.66 -22.54 6.26
C MET A 265 -4.82 -23.98 5.77
N LEU A 266 -6.06 -24.44 5.66
CA LEU A 266 -6.44 -25.76 5.21
C LEU A 266 -7.32 -25.58 3.97
N PHE A 267 -6.79 -25.95 2.82
CA PHE A 267 -7.45 -25.70 1.54
C PHE A 267 -8.44 -26.79 1.18
N PHE A 268 -9.57 -26.39 0.63
CA PHE A 268 -10.64 -27.26 0.17
C PHE A 268 -11.00 -26.90 -1.27
N GLU A 269 -11.28 -27.91 -2.08
CA GLU A 269 -11.81 -27.76 -3.44
C GLU A 269 -13.00 -28.71 -3.59
N LYS A 270 -14.13 -28.23 -4.12
CA LYS A 270 -15.38 -29.00 -4.26
C LYS A 270 -15.83 -29.66 -2.95
N GLY A 271 -15.59 -28.97 -1.83
CA GLY A 271 -15.93 -29.40 -0.49
C GLY A 271 -15.02 -30.48 0.12
N GLN A 272 -13.98 -30.92 -0.58
CA GLN A 272 -13.01 -31.91 -0.09
C GLN A 272 -11.67 -31.24 0.27
N PRO A 273 -10.96 -31.70 1.32
CA PRO A 273 -9.62 -31.21 1.62
C PRO A 273 -8.64 -31.48 0.47
N VAL A 274 -7.78 -30.52 0.17
CA VAL A 274 -6.66 -30.70 -0.76
C VAL A 274 -5.54 -31.46 -0.05
N VAL A 275 -5.14 -32.61 -0.61
CA VAL A 275 -4.17 -33.54 -0.01
C VAL A 275 -3.13 -33.96 -1.07
N PRO A 276 -1.82 -33.90 -0.76
CA PRO A 276 -1.21 -33.43 0.50
C PRO A 276 -1.56 -31.95 0.77
N THR A 277 -1.52 -31.54 2.04
CA THR A 277 -1.77 -30.15 2.40
C THR A 277 -0.74 -29.25 1.73
N ILE A 278 -1.20 -28.10 1.25
CA ILE A 278 -0.39 -27.16 0.47
C ILE A 278 -0.10 -25.88 1.26
N PRO A 279 1.04 -25.23 0.99
CA PRO A 279 1.36 -23.94 1.60
C PRO A 279 0.50 -22.78 1.05
N PRO A 280 0.46 -21.62 1.74
CA PRO A 280 -0.39 -20.48 1.35
C PRO A 280 -0.15 -19.94 -0.06
N ASP A 281 1.07 -19.98 -0.57
CA ASP A 281 1.44 -19.54 -1.93
C ASP A 281 0.79 -20.41 -3.01
N ALA A 282 0.82 -21.74 -2.82
CA ALA A 282 0.09 -22.66 -3.70
C ALA A 282 -1.43 -22.50 -3.57
N GLY A 283 -1.92 -22.20 -2.37
CA GLY A 283 -3.33 -21.88 -2.14
C GLY A 283 -3.76 -20.58 -2.84
N LEU A 284 -2.91 -19.55 -2.84
CA LEU A 284 -3.14 -18.30 -3.57
C LEU A 284 -3.25 -18.57 -5.08
N ASP A 285 -2.35 -19.37 -5.64
CA ASP A 285 -2.41 -19.78 -7.05
C ASP A 285 -3.77 -20.45 -7.39
N MET A 286 -4.25 -21.35 -6.54
CA MET A 286 -5.55 -22.00 -6.73
C MET A 286 -6.72 -21.01 -6.65
N VAL A 287 -6.72 -20.13 -5.65
CA VAL A 287 -7.77 -19.12 -5.49
C VAL A 287 -7.80 -18.14 -6.65
N LEU A 288 -6.65 -17.63 -7.09
CA LEU A 288 -6.58 -16.72 -8.24
C LEU A 288 -7.15 -17.39 -9.49
N LYS A 289 -6.78 -18.65 -9.76
CA LYS A 289 -7.30 -19.42 -10.89
C LYS A 289 -8.82 -19.51 -10.89
N HIS A 290 -9.41 -19.93 -9.77
CA HIS A 290 -10.87 -20.07 -9.64
C HIS A 290 -11.60 -18.73 -9.64
N MET A 291 -11.03 -17.72 -8.98
CA MET A 291 -11.58 -16.37 -8.94
C MET A 291 -11.64 -15.76 -10.34
N ILE A 292 -10.56 -15.85 -11.13
CA ILE A 292 -10.52 -15.35 -12.51
C ILE A 292 -11.62 -16.01 -13.35
N SER A 293 -11.72 -17.34 -13.30
CA SER A 293 -12.76 -18.08 -14.03
C SER A 293 -14.17 -17.69 -13.58
N PHE A 294 -14.38 -17.51 -12.27
CA PHE A 294 -15.66 -17.06 -11.71
C PHE A 294 -16.06 -15.67 -12.23
N VAL A 295 -15.13 -14.71 -12.21
CA VAL A 295 -15.38 -13.34 -12.67
C VAL A 295 -15.62 -13.32 -14.18
N GLU A 296 -14.79 -14.00 -14.97
CA GLU A 296 -14.95 -14.06 -16.43
C GLU A 296 -16.31 -14.66 -16.83
N GLY A 297 -16.81 -15.64 -16.08
CA GLY A 297 -18.12 -16.27 -16.32
C GLY A 297 -19.34 -15.50 -15.77
N ARG A 298 -19.14 -14.46 -14.94
CA ARG A 298 -20.22 -13.71 -14.27
C ARG A 298 -20.32 -12.24 -14.67
N THR A 299 -19.28 -11.72 -15.32
CA THR A 299 -19.22 -10.34 -15.80
C THR A 299 -19.91 -10.18 -17.15
N GLN A 300 -20.43 -8.98 -17.41
CA GLN A 300 -20.96 -8.62 -18.73
C GLN A 300 -19.83 -8.50 -19.75
N PRO A 301 -20.07 -8.64 -21.06
CA PRO A 301 -19.02 -8.56 -22.08
C PRO A 301 -18.17 -7.28 -22.04
N ASN A 302 -18.77 -6.14 -21.68
CA ASN A 302 -18.08 -4.85 -21.63
C ASN A 302 -17.51 -4.49 -20.24
N THR A 303 -17.63 -5.37 -19.25
CA THR A 303 -17.05 -5.12 -17.92
C THR A 303 -15.53 -5.04 -18.00
N ILE A 304 -14.97 -3.99 -17.41
CA ILE A 304 -13.52 -3.78 -17.29
C ILE A 304 -13.09 -4.27 -15.91
N ALA A 305 -12.21 -5.28 -15.85
CA ALA A 305 -11.69 -5.78 -14.59
C ALA A 305 -10.22 -5.38 -14.43
N PHE A 306 -9.89 -4.74 -13.32
CA PHE A 306 -8.53 -4.48 -12.89
C PHE A 306 -8.15 -5.41 -11.75
N PHE A 307 -6.89 -5.81 -11.72
CA PHE A 307 -6.27 -6.36 -10.52
C PHE A 307 -5.13 -5.45 -10.12
N ARG A 308 -5.21 -4.89 -8.92
CA ARG A 308 -4.17 -4.05 -8.34
C ARG A 308 -3.08 -4.91 -7.73
N THR A 309 -1.82 -4.60 -8.05
CA THR A 309 -0.66 -5.23 -7.41
C THR A 309 -0.63 -4.95 -5.91
N GLN A 310 0.19 -5.73 -5.20
CA GLN A 310 0.22 -5.73 -3.75
C GLN A 310 0.72 -4.40 -3.20
N SER A 311 0.01 -3.87 -2.21
CA SER A 311 0.45 -2.67 -1.49
C SER A 311 1.62 -3.06 -0.58
N PRO A 312 2.78 -2.41 -0.65
CA PRO A 312 3.87 -2.71 0.25
C PRO A 312 3.55 -2.26 1.67
N ARG A 313 4.21 -2.92 2.63
CA ARG A 313 4.33 -2.53 4.03
C ARG A 313 5.79 -2.15 4.30
N HIS A 314 6.03 -1.23 5.23
CA HIS A 314 7.39 -0.70 5.50
C HIS A 314 7.80 -0.92 6.95
N PHE A 315 7.73 -2.16 7.44
CA PHE A 315 8.14 -2.45 8.81
C PHE A 315 9.65 -2.58 8.92
N GLU A 316 10.21 -1.94 9.95
CA GLU A 316 11.61 -2.06 10.37
C GLU A 316 11.68 -2.55 11.81
N GLY A 317 12.67 -3.39 12.11
CA GLY A 317 12.89 -3.94 13.45
C GLY A 317 11.98 -5.12 13.83
N GLY A 318 11.19 -5.65 12.90
CA GLY A 318 10.28 -6.79 13.10
C GLY A 318 8.94 -6.58 12.43
N ASP A 319 8.01 -7.54 12.54
CA ASP A 319 6.62 -7.35 12.12
C ASP A 319 5.81 -6.54 13.16
N TRP A 320 4.56 -6.20 12.85
CA TRP A 320 3.67 -5.39 13.70
C TRP A 320 3.48 -5.93 15.12
N ASP A 321 3.56 -7.26 15.30
CA ASP A 321 3.43 -7.96 16.58
C ASP A 321 4.78 -8.27 17.25
N GLN A 322 5.88 -7.84 16.63
CA GLN A 322 7.27 -8.08 17.09
C GLN A 322 8.02 -6.79 17.44
N GLY A 323 7.32 -5.66 17.48
CA GLY A 323 7.92 -4.35 17.76
C GLY A 323 8.36 -3.58 16.51
N GLY A 324 7.92 -4.02 15.32
CA GLY A 324 8.17 -3.31 14.06
C GLY A 324 7.57 -1.91 14.03
N SER A 325 8.26 -0.98 13.36
CA SER A 325 7.84 0.42 13.20
C SER A 325 8.17 0.98 11.81
N CYS A 326 7.68 2.18 11.50
CA CYS A 326 7.94 2.90 10.25
C CYS A 326 8.07 4.41 10.50
N PRO A 327 9.19 4.87 11.09
CA PRO A 327 9.34 6.26 11.53
C PRO A 327 9.66 7.24 10.38
N HIS A 328 9.61 6.80 9.13
CA HIS A 328 10.00 7.59 7.96
C HIS A 328 9.14 8.85 7.80
N LEU A 329 9.82 9.94 7.45
CA LEU A 329 9.20 11.24 7.14
C LEU A 329 9.44 11.68 5.71
N GLN A 330 10.30 10.99 4.96
CA GLN A 330 10.63 11.25 3.56
C GLN A 330 10.58 9.92 2.76
N PRO A 331 10.34 9.98 1.44
CA PRO A 331 10.41 8.79 0.61
C PRO A 331 11.80 8.14 0.69
N LEU A 332 11.83 6.82 0.54
CA LEU A 332 13.07 6.04 0.48
C LEU A 332 13.87 6.39 -0.77
N LEU A 333 15.19 6.23 -0.67
CA LEU A 333 16.08 6.19 -1.82
C LEU A 333 15.98 4.84 -2.53
N PRO A 334 16.33 4.75 -3.84
CA PRO A 334 16.28 3.49 -4.58
C PRO A 334 17.04 2.33 -3.93
N GLN A 335 18.17 2.61 -3.26
CA GLN A 335 18.97 1.59 -2.57
C GLN A 335 18.23 1.04 -1.34
N GLU A 336 17.57 1.91 -0.58
CA GLU A 336 16.78 1.53 0.60
C GLU A 336 15.55 0.70 0.18
N VAL A 337 14.93 1.02 -0.96
CA VAL A 337 13.87 0.20 -1.56
C VAL A 337 14.37 -1.23 -1.82
N GLU A 338 15.53 -1.38 -2.45
CA GLU A 338 16.08 -2.72 -2.70
C GLU A 338 16.50 -3.43 -1.42
N GLU A 339 17.00 -2.73 -0.40
CA GLU A 339 17.27 -3.33 0.92
C GLU A 339 16.01 -3.87 1.60
N LEU A 340 14.90 -3.13 1.56
CA LEU A 340 13.67 -3.54 2.24
C LEU A 340 12.88 -4.61 1.49
N PHE A 341 12.85 -4.56 0.15
CA PHE A 341 11.90 -5.35 -0.65
C PHE A 341 12.52 -6.46 -1.50
N SER A 342 13.85 -6.47 -1.70
CA SER A 342 14.50 -7.52 -2.49
C SER A 342 14.24 -8.91 -1.92
N LEU A 343 13.77 -9.82 -2.78
CA LEU A 343 13.51 -11.22 -2.42
C LEU A 343 14.77 -11.96 -1.93
N LYS A 344 15.96 -11.46 -2.29
CA LYS A 344 17.24 -12.02 -1.84
C LYS A 344 17.46 -11.82 -0.34
N ASN A 345 16.83 -10.81 0.25
CA ASN A 345 17.03 -10.44 1.64
C ASN A 345 16.12 -11.24 2.58
N ASN A 346 15.07 -11.90 2.05
CA ASN A 346 14.07 -12.64 2.82
C ASN A 346 13.57 -11.91 4.08
N GLY A 347 13.44 -10.58 3.96
CA GLY A 347 13.07 -9.68 5.07
C GLY A 347 11.56 -9.55 5.24
N THR A 348 11.14 -8.79 6.26
CA THR A 348 9.72 -8.63 6.63
C THR A 348 8.84 -8.10 5.49
N ASN A 349 9.38 -7.25 4.62
CA ASN A 349 8.59 -6.52 3.62
C ASN A 349 8.57 -7.18 2.22
N VAL A 350 9.29 -8.29 2.01
CA VAL A 350 9.42 -8.96 0.70
C VAL A 350 8.12 -9.56 0.17
N GLU A 351 7.12 -9.71 1.04
CA GLU A 351 5.76 -10.20 0.74
C GLU A 351 5.13 -9.52 -0.46
N ALA A 352 5.34 -8.21 -0.62
CA ALA A 352 4.75 -7.46 -1.73
C ALA A 352 5.21 -7.98 -3.10
N ARG A 353 6.52 -8.20 -3.24
CA ARG A 353 7.10 -8.73 -4.49
C ARG A 353 6.76 -10.22 -4.68
N LEU A 354 6.66 -11.00 -3.60
CA LEU A 354 6.25 -12.41 -3.67
C LEU A 354 4.82 -12.56 -4.17
N VAL A 355 3.85 -11.88 -3.56
CA VAL A 355 2.44 -11.92 -3.99
C VAL A 355 2.31 -11.51 -5.45
N ASN A 356 3.05 -10.49 -5.87
CA ASN A 356 3.02 -10.06 -7.26
C ASN A 356 3.55 -11.11 -8.25
N GLN A 357 4.53 -11.95 -7.88
CA GLN A 357 4.97 -13.05 -8.75
C GLN A 357 3.82 -14.02 -9.04
N HIS A 358 3.02 -14.37 -8.02
CA HIS A 358 1.83 -15.20 -8.18
C HIS A 358 0.75 -14.49 -9.01
N LEU A 359 0.54 -13.20 -8.76
CA LEU A 359 -0.43 -12.41 -9.50
C LEU A 359 -0.10 -12.31 -11.00
N PHE A 360 1.15 -11.94 -11.33
CA PHE A 360 1.60 -11.86 -12.72
C PHE A 360 1.49 -13.21 -13.43
N LYS A 361 1.81 -14.30 -12.74
CA LYS A 361 1.65 -15.66 -13.26
C LYS A 361 0.18 -15.99 -13.53
N ALA A 362 -0.72 -15.69 -12.59
CA ALA A 362 -2.13 -16.03 -12.70
C ALA A 362 -2.86 -15.22 -13.78
N LEU A 363 -2.52 -13.94 -13.95
CA LEU A 363 -3.12 -13.09 -14.98
C LEU A 363 -2.48 -13.22 -16.35
N LYS A 364 -1.37 -13.96 -16.47
CA LYS A 364 -0.68 -14.14 -17.75
C LYS A 364 -1.62 -14.78 -18.77
N GLY A 365 -2.01 -14.00 -19.78
CA GLY A 365 -2.88 -14.44 -20.86
C GLY A 365 -4.39 -14.29 -20.58
N SER A 366 -4.80 -13.76 -19.42
CA SER A 366 -6.19 -13.30 -19.29
C SER A 366 -6.38 -12.05 -20.15
N SER A 367 -7.40 -12.08 -21.01
CA SER A 367 -7.79 -10.92 -21.82
C SER A 367 -8.73 -9.97 -21.08
N ARG A 368 -9.29 -10.42 -19.94
CA ARG A 368 -10.30 -9.68 -19.17
C ARG A 368 -9.70 -8.81 -18.07
N PHE A 369 -8.62 -9.26 -17.47
CA PHE A 369 -8.00 -8.58 -16.34
C PHE A 369 -6.84 -7.69 -16.78
N HIS A 370 -6.90 -6.43 -16.38
CA HIS A 370 -5.84 -5.45 -16.57
C HIS A 370 -5.09 -5.23 -15.27
N MET A 371 -3.75 -5.24 -15.34
CA MET A 371 -2.94 -4.97 -14.16
C MET A 371 -2.95 -3.48 -13.84
N LEU A 372 -3.16 -3.16 -12.57
CA LEU A 372 -2.92 -1.83 -12.01
C LEU A 372 -1.68 -1.90 -11.13
N ASP A 373 -0.50 -1.65 -11.73
CA ASP A 373 0.77 -1.81 -11.02
C ASP A 373 1.12 -0.59 -10.17
N ILE A 374 0.88 -0.72 -8.86
CA ILE A 374 1.14 0.31 -7.85
C ILE A 374 2.31 -0.05 -6.93
N THR A 375 2.88 -1.25 -7.03
CA THR A 375 3.79 -1.74 -5.98
C THR A 375 5.07 -0.94 -5.98
N HIS A 376 5.75 -0.86 -7.13
CA HIS A 376 7.06 -0.21 -7.19
C HIS A 376 7.00 1.26 -6.76
N MET A 377 6.04 2.04 -7.28
CA MET A 377 5.86 3.42 -6.82
C MET A 377 5.57 3.51 -5.32
N SER A 378 4.87 2.54 -4.74
CA SER A 378 4.51 2.56 -3.33
C SER A 378 5.67 2.13 -2.42
N GLU A 379 6.64 1.34 -2.91
CA GLU A 379 7.83 0.92 -2.15
C GLU A 379 8.71 2.11 -1.75
N PHE A 380 8.63 3.23 -2.45
CA PHE A 380 9.34 4.45 -2.06
C PHE A 380 8.65 5.19 -0.91
N ARG A 381 7.37 4.92 -0.63
CA ARG A 381 6.52 5.82 0.17
C ARG A 381 6.44 5.48 1.64
N ALA A 382 7.54 5.02 2.24
CA ALA A 382 7.60 4.76 3.68
C ALA A 382 7.11 5.95 4.55
N ASP A 383 7.28 7.18 4.07
CA ASP A 383 6.82 8.43 4.71
C ASP A 383 5.30 8.57 4.87
N ALA A 384 4.56 7.88 4.00
CA ALA A 384 3.12 8.07 3.82
C ALA A 384 2.26 7.11 4.62
N HIS A 385 2.87 6.26 5.45
CA HIS A 385 2.15 5.47 6.44
C HIS A 385 1.69 6.32 7.63
N PRO A 386 0.56 5.97 8.26
CA PRO A 386 0.16 6.60 9.51
C PRO A 386 1.17 6.43 10.64
N SER A 387 1.88 5.29 10.71
CA SER A 387 2.75 4.94 11.84
C SER A 387 1.94 5.07 13.15
N THR A 388 2.35 5.92 14.07
CA THR A 388 1.69 6.16 15.37
C THR A 388 0.43 7.03 15.28
N ALA A 389 0.14 7.61 14.12
CA ALA A 389 -1.01 8.49 13.94
C ALA A 389 -2.34 7.78 14.22
N GLY A 390 -3.28 8.50 14.83
CA GLY A 390 -4.60 7.96 15.20
C GLY A 390 -4.63 7.20 16.53
N GLY A 391 -3.52 7.12 17.27
CA GLY A 391 -3.49 6.66 18.67
C GLY A 391 -3.61 5.15 18.84
N LYS A 392 -3.13 4.36 17.87
CA LYS A 392 -3.02 2.91 18.00
C LYS A 392 -1.86 2.55 18.94
N LYS A 393 -1.93 1.36 19.55
CA LYS A 393 -0.86 0.83 20.41
C LYS A 393 0.38 0.39 19.63
N HIS A 394 0.22 0.08 18.34
CA HIS A 394 1.26 -0.35 17.42
C HIS A 394 1.21 0.53 16.17
N ASP A 395 2.36 0.69 15.52
CA ASP A 395 2.50 1.45 14.29
C ASP A 395 1.71 0.80 13.15
N ASP A 396 0.95 1.62 12.42
CA ASP A 396 0.31 1.19 11.19
C ASP A 396 1.25 1.48 10.01
N CYS A 397 2.04 0.47 9.65
CA CYS A 397 2.98 0.49 8.52
C CYS A 397 2.46 -0.30 7.30
N MET A 398 1.14 -0.54 7.25
CA MET A 398 0.47 -1.22 6.14
C MET A 398 -0.46 -0.27 5.40
N HIS A 399 -1.34 0.42 6.14
CA HIS A 399 -2.29 1.36 5.53
C HIS A 399 -1.64 2.70 5.21
N TRP A 400 -2.32 3.54 4.45
CA TRP A 400 -1.81 4.80 3.97
C TRP A 400 -2.54 5.99 4.58
N CYS A 401 -1.79 7.05 4.85
CA CYS A 401 -2.36 8.36 5.17
C CYS A 401 -3.30 8.82 4.05
N LEU A 402 -4.43 9.40 4.43
CA LEU A 402 -5.37 10.04 3.53
C LEU A 402 -5.48 11.54 3.87
N PRO A 403 -5.37 12.43 2.88
CA PRO A 403 -4.88 12.22 1.49
C PRO A 403 -3.41 11.79 1.43
N GLY A 404 -3.00 11.12 0.34
CA GLY A 404 -1.65 10.55 0.19
C GLY A 404 -1.51 9.56 -0.98
N THR A 405 -0.69 8.51 -0.80
CA THR A 405 -0.29 7.56 -1.86
C THR A 405 -1.45 6.96 -2.64
N THR A 406 -2.57 6.66 -1.98
CA THR A 406 -3.75 6.07 -2.65
C THR A 406 -4.46 7.05 -3.60
N ASP A 407 -4.21 8.35 -3.50
CA ASP A 407 -4.68 9.33 -4.48
C ASP A 407 -3.96 9.14 -5.82
N THR A 408 -2.66 8.86 -5.79
CA THR A 408 -1.88 8.52 -6.99
C THR A 408 -2.29 7.18 -7.58
N TRP A 409 -2.70 6.21 -6.76
CA TRP A 409 -3.28 4.96 -7.28
C TRP A 409 -4.58 5.23 -8.05
N ASN A 410 -5.40 6.18 -7.60
CA ASN A 410 -6.61 6.58 -8.32
C ASN A 410 -6.29 7.36 -9.60
N ASP A 411 -5.25 8.20 -9.62
CA ASP A 411 -4.77 8.81 -10.86
C ASP A 411 -4.37 7.75 -11.88
N LEU A 412 -3.59 6.74 -11.43
CA LEU A 412 -3.16 5.64 -12.27
C LEU A 412 -4.36 4.85 -12.80
N PHE A 413 -5.29 4.47 -11.93
CA PHE A 413 -6.52 3.77 -12.30
C PHE A 413 -7.28 4.52 -13.38
N ILE A 414 -7.46 5.83 -13.23
CA ILE A 414 -8.23 6.65 -14.17
C ILE A 414 -7.47 6.86 -15.48
N ALA A 415 -6.14 6.99 -15.44
CA ALA A 415 -5.31 7.02 -16.65
C ALA A 415 -5.45 5.73 -17.46
N HIS A 416 -5.38 4.57 -16.82
CA HIS A 416 -5.64 3.28 -17.49
C HIS A 416 -7.08 3.17 -17.99
N LEU A 417 -8.06 3.59 -17.19
CA LEU A 417 -9.47 3.50 -17.55
C LEU A 417 -9.80 4.36 -18.78
N ASN A 418 -9.19 5.54 -18.91
CA ASN A 418 -9.35 6.42 -20.05
C ASN A 418 -8.78 5.82 -21.35
N ASN A 419 -7.80 4.90 -21.28
CA ASN A 419 -7.28 4.22 -22.48
C ASN A 419 -8.32 3.27 -23.11
N PHE A 420 -9.31 2.80 -22.34
CA PHE A 420 -10.43 2.00 -22.88
C PHE A 420 -11.51 2.85 -23.52
N LYS A 421 -11.51 4.17 -23.27
CA LYS A 421 -12.48 5.11 -23.84
C LYS A 421 -12.07 5.70 -25.16
N VAL A 422 -10.81 5.57 -25.59
CA VAL A 422 -10.38 6.10 -26.89
C VAL A 422 -10.99 5.23 -27.99
N PRO A 423 -12.01 5.71 -28.74
CA PRO A 423 -12.35 5.09 -30.00
C PRO A 423 -11.23 5.49 -30.98
N ASN A 424 -10.68 4.52 -31.70
CA ASN A 424 -9.96 4.84 -32.94
C ASN A 424 -10.89 5.57 -33.91
#